data_AF-A0A950Q7N7-F1
#
_entry.id   AF-A0A950Q7N7-F1
#
_cell.length_a   1.000
_cell.length_b   1.000
_cell.length_c   1.000
_cell.angle_alpha   90.00
_cell.angle_beta   90.00
_cell.angle_gamma   90.00
#
_symmetry.space_group_name_H-M   'P 1'
#
loop_
_entity.id
_entity.type
_entity.pdbx_description
1 polymer ?
#
loop_
_entity_poly.entity_id
_entity_poly.type
_entity_poly.pdbx_seq_one_letter_code
_entity_poly.pdbx_strand_id
1 'polypeptide(L)'
;KTVCGFNDAQFSSNGTLLYFQTPAWATSGAIHVYDFKSGKEHFVVDGDELIVLNRCDAKEYRDHLIVTQHKYFVFGGSYDWPWLISPAGKVEGLVGGDEVKLDEIVKEACS
;
A
#
# COMPACT_ATOMS: atom_id res chain seq x y z
N LYS A 1 9.37 15.61 12.24
CA LYS A 1 9.98 14.39 11.68
C LYS A 1 10.22 14.67 10.20
N THR A 2 11.43 14.47 9.68
CA THR A 2 11.71 14.71 8.26
C THR A 2 11.68 13.36 7.56
N VAL A 3 10.86 13.26 6.52
CA VAL A 3 10.72 12.07 5.69
C VAL A 3 11.62 12.24 4.46
N CYS A 4 12.32 11.19 4.02
CA CYS A 4 13.25 11.23 2.89
C CYS A 4 13.17 9.93 2.06
N GLY A 5 13.70 9.95 0.84
CA GLY A 5 13.68 8.78 -0.06
C GLY A 5 12.26 8.40 -0.49
N PHE A 6 11.65 9.24 -1.34
CA PHE A 6 10.28 9.06 -1.81
C PHE A 6 10.26 8.10 -3.01
N ASN A 7 9.63 6.93 -2.83
CA ASN A 7 9.46 5.92 -3.87
C ASN A 7 7.98 5.64 -4.13
N ASP A 8 7.68 5.11 -5.32
CA ASP A 8 6.37 4.58 -5.73
C ASP A 8 5.18 5.51 -5.49
N ALA A 9 5.43 6.81 -5.63
CA ALA A 9 4.45 7.84 -5.32
C ALA A 9 3.26 7.81 -6.28
N GLN A 10 2.05 7.67 -5.73
CA GLN A 10 0.81 7.48 -6.50
C GLN A 10 -0.35 8.29 -5.90
N PHE A 11 -1.10 8.94 -6.78
CA PHE A 11 -2.27 9.72 -6.38
C PHE A 11 -3.48 8.82 -6.12
N SER A 12 -4.32 9.22 -5.18
CA SER A 12 -5.73 8.82 -5.11
C SER A 12 -6.50 9.22 -6.38
N SER A 13 -7.64 8.59 -6.62
CA SER A 13 -8.51 8.75 -7.80
C SER A 13 -8.98 10.20 -8.00
N ASN A 14 -9.10 10.97 -6.92
CA ASN A 14 -9.51 12.37 -6.95
C ASN A 14 -8.33 13.36 -6.90
N GLY A 15 -7.08 12.88 -6.83
CA GLY A 15 -5.87 13.69 -6.81
C GLY A 15 -5.62 14.48 -5.52
N THR A 16 -6.38 14.25 -4.44
CA THR A 16 -6.25 15.02 -3.19
C THR A 16 -5.28 14.40 -2.19
N LEU A 17 -5.02 13.11 -2.33
CA LEU A 17 -4.05 12.35 -1.54
C LEU A 17 -2.94 11.82 -2.45
N LEU A 18 -1.70 11.89 -1.97
CA LEU A 18 -0.53 11.24 -2.56
C LEU A 18 0.06 10.24 -1.58
N TYR A 19 0.00 8.96 -1.94
CA TYR A 19 0.63 7.88 -1.19
C TYR A 19 2.05 7.67 -1.69
N PHE A 20 2.98 7.34 -0.81
CA PHE A 20 4.38 7.09 -1.17
C PHE A 20 5.08 6.24 -0.10
N GLN A 21 6.11 5.52 -0.53
CA GLN A 21 6.96 4.72 0.36
C GLN A 21 8.23 5.48 0.73
N THR A 22 8.69 5.29 1.97
CA THR A 22 10.00 5.76 2.46
C THR A 22 10.75 4.69 3.24
N PRO A 23 12.10 4.77 3.36
CA PRO A 23 12.86 3.89 4.23
C PRO A 23 12.47 4.06 5.71
N ALA A 24 12.29 2.95 6.43
CA ALA A 24 11.93 2.99 7.86
C ALA A 24 12.62 1.92 8.71
N TRP A 25 12.46 0.64 8.39
CA TRP A 25 13.05 -0.49 9.12
C TRP A 25 13.99 -1.30 8.24
N ALA A 26 14.80 -2.18 8.85
CA ALA A 26 15.73 -3.04 8.13
C ALA A 26 15.03 -4.07 7.23
N THR A 27 13.80 -4.44 7.57
CA THR A 27 13.00 -5.46 6.88
C THR A 27 11.78 -4.90 6.17
N SER A 28 11.55 -3.58 6.24
CA SER A 28 10.34 -2.96 5.65
C SER A 28 10.50 -1.45 5.48
N GLY A 29 9.94 -0.93 4.39
CA GLY A 29 9.62 0.48 4.24
C GLY A 29 8.44 0.94 5.11
N ALA A 30 8.10 2.22 4.98
CA ALA A 30 6.89 2.82 5.54
C ALA A 30 6.10 3.52 4.45
N ILE A 31 4.80 3.23 4.39
CA ILE A 31 3.84 3.90 3.53
C ILE A 31 3.27 5.11 4.25
N HIS A 32 3.35 6.24 3.58
CA HIS A 32 2.85 7.52 4.03
C HIS A 32 1.81 8.04 3.04
N VAL A 33 0.99 8.97 3.51
CA VAL A 33 0.10 9.74 2.65
C VAL A 33 0.24 11.23 2.97
N TYR A 34 0.28 12.03 1.93
CA TYR A 34 0.19 13.48 1.99
C TYR A 34 -1.18 13.93 1.51
N ASP A 35 -1.90 14.66 2.37
CA ASP A 35 -3.17 15.29 2.04
C ASP A 35 -2.94 16.74 1.61
N PHE A 36 -3.21 17.02 0.33
CA PHE A 36 -3.05 18.35 -0.26
C PHE A 36 -4.06 19.38 0.26
N LYS A 37 -5.19 18.94 0.82
CA LYS A 37 -6.18 19.87 1.39
C LYS A 37 -5.71 20.39 2.74
N SER A 38 -5.23 19.50 3.60
CA SER A 38 -4.75 19.88 4.94
C SER A 38 -3.27 20.28 4.97
N GLY A 39 -2.51 19.93 3.94
CA GLY A 39 -1.07 20.14 3.86
C GLY A 39 -0.27 19.23 4.80
N LYS A 40 -0.86 18.11 5.24
CA LYS A 40 -0.30 17.23 6.26
C LYS A 40 0.08 15.86 5.70
N GLU A 41 1.21 15.38 6.16
CA GLU A 41 1.64 13.99 5.99
C GLU A 41 1.22 13.16 7.20
N HIS A 42 0.87 11.89 6.97
CA HIS A 42 0.78 10.89 8.03
C HIS A 42 1.21 9.49 7.56
N PHE A 43 1.70 8.71 8.52
CA PHE A 43 1.99 7.29 8.34
C PHE A 43 0.69 6.49 8.19
N VAL A 44 0.69 5.54 7.26
CA VAL A 44 -0.46 4.67 6.96
C VAL A 44 -0.19 3.26 7.47
N VAL A 45 0.88 2.63 6.98
CA VAL A 45 1.21 1.23 7.29
C VAL A 45 2.69 0.97 6.98
N ASP A 46 3.30 -0.03 7.62
CA ASP A 46 4.60 -0.57 7.22
C ASP A 46 4.45 -1.46 5.97
N GLY A 47 5.43 -1.37 5.08
CA GLY A 47 5.52 -2.24 3.92
C GLY A 47 6.25 -1.60 2.74
N ASP A 48 6.31 -2.37 1.67
CA ASP A 48 7.00 -2.06 0.43
C ASP A 48 6.07 -2.31 -0.79
N GLU A 49 6.53 -1.96 -1.99
CA GLU A 49 5.84 -2.22 -3.27
C GLU A 49 4.40 -1.69 -3.29
N LEU A 50 4.27 -0.38 -3.06
CA LEU A 50 2.98 0.32 -3.03
C LEU A 50 2.27 0.31 -4.39
N ILE A 51 0.98 -0.05 -4.40
CA ILE A 51 0.04 0.23 -5.49
C ILE A 51 -1.21 0.91 -4.92
N VAL A 52 -1.63 2.02 -5.52
CA VAL A 52 -2.91 2.67 -5.20
C VAL A 52 -3.95 2.27 -6.25
N LEU A 53 -5.09 1.73 -5.83
CA LEU A 53 -6.20 1.32 -6.70
C LEU A 53 -7.04 2.51 -7.19
N ASN A 54 -6.36 3.56 -7.67
CA ASN A 54 -6.96 4.84 -8.07
C ASN A 54 -7.71 4.78 -9.41
N ARG A 55 -7.44 3.76 -10.22
CA ARG A 55 -8.10 3.47 -11.51
C ARG A 55 -9.13 2.35 -11.41
N CYS A 56 -9.47 1.93 -10.19
CA CYS A 56 -10.40 0.83 -9.98
C CYS A 56 -11.85 1.25 -10.24
N ASP A 57 -12.56 0.53 -11.10
CA ASP A 57 -13.98 0.79 -11.38
C ASP A 57 -14.90 0.28 -10.25
N ALA A 58 -14.48 -0.79 -9.56
CA ALA A 58 -15.12 -1.27 -8.35
C ALA A 58 -15.01 -0.22 -7.23
N LYS A 59 -16.15 0.42 -6.90
CA LYS A 59 -16.21 1.50 -5.90
C LYS A 59 -15.77 1.07 -4.51
N GLU A 60 -15.92 -0.21 -4.19
CA GLU A 60 -15.55 -0.78 -2.88
C GLU A 60 -14.05 -0.86 -2.65
N TYR A 61 -13.25 -0.95 -3.72
CA TYR A 61 -11.78 -1.03 -3.66
C TYR A 61 -11.08 0.23 -4.17
N ARG A 62 -11.84 1.21 -4.66
CA ARG A 62 -11.28 2.46 -5.16
C ARG A 62 -10.50 3.16 -4.05
N ASP A 63 -9.26 3.52 -4.37
CA ASP A 63 -8.30 4.16 -3.46
C ASP A 63 -7.80 3.30 -2.29
N HIS A 64 -8.16 2.02 -2.23
CA HIS A 64 -7.41 1.07 -1.42
C HIS A 64 -5.99 0.92 -1.92
N LEU A 65 -5.13 0.40 -1.05
CA LEU A 65 -3.74 0.16 -1.34
C LEU A 65 -3.50 -1.35 -1.41
N ILE A 66 -2.61 -1.75 -2.29
CA ILE A 66 -1.91 -3.02 -2.16
C ILE A 66 -0.50 -2.71 -1.70
N VAL A 67 -0.09 -3.35 -0.61
CA VAL A 67 1.24 -3.18 0.00
C VAL A 67 1.80 -4.55 0.34
N THR A 68 3.02 -4.82 -0.11
CA THR A 68 3.77 -6.02 0.28
C THR A 68 4.26 -5.83 1.71
N GLN A 69 3.89 -6.74 2.61
CA GLN A 69 4.30 -6.68 4.02
C GLN A 69 5.15 -7.87 4.41
N HIS A 70 6.29 -7.59 5.04
CA HIS A 70 7.14 -8.58 5.68
C HIS A 70 6.49 -9.09 6.98
N LYS A 71 6.11 -10.37 7.02
CA LYS A 71 5.45 -10.99 8.18
C LYS A 71 6.09 -12.32 8.53
N TYR A 72 5.77 -12.83 9.71
CA TYR A 72 6.34 -14.07 10.25
C TYR A 72 5.27 -15.16 10.37
N PHE A 73 5.64 -16.39 10.01
CA PHE A 73 4.79 -17.55 10.28
C PHE A 73 4.84 -17.93 11.77
N VAL A 74 3.74 -18.49 12.28
CA VAL A 74 3.64 -18.95 13.68
C VAL A 74 4.71 -19.99 14.02
N PHE A 75 5.08 -20.85 13.07
CA PHE A 75 6.09 -21.90 13.24
C PHE A 75 7.52 -21.47 12.82
N GLY A 76 7.75 -20.17 12.62
CA GLY A 76 9.04 -19.62 12.21
C GLY A 76 9.19 -19.48 10.70
N GLY A 77 10.14 -18.63 10.31
CA GLY A 77 10.28 -18.13 8.94
C GLY A 77 9.48 -16.84 8.71
N SER A 78 9.75 -16.18 7.60
CA SER A 78 9.06 -14.98 7.16
C SER A 78 8.58 -15.10 5.72
N TYR A 79 7.70 -14.19 5.34
CA TYR A 79 7.14 -14.08 4.01
C TYR A 79 6.85 -12.62 3.69
N ASP A 80 6.88 -12.31 2.40
CA ASP A 80 6.62 -10.98 1.84
C ASP A 80 5.42 -11.10 0.90
N TRP A 81 4.22 -10.88 1.44
CA TRP A 81 2.99 -11.06 0.67
C TRP A 81 2.24 -9.74 0.50
N PRO A 82 1.50 -9.57 -0.61
CA PRO A 82 0.67 -8.39 -0.83
C PRO A 82 -0.64 -8.44 -0.02
N TRP A 83 -0.91 -7.33 0.66
CA TRP A 83 -2.11 -7.14 1.49
C TRP A 83 -2.95 -5.97 0.97
N LEU A 84 -4.27 -6.12 1.08
CA LEU A 84 -5.23 -5.07 0.81
C LEU A 84 -5.33 -4.19 2.05
N ILE A 85 -5.10 -2.90 1.88
CA ILE A 85 -5.13 -1.90 2.93
C ILE A 85 -6.17 -0.85 2.57
N SER A 86 -7.09 -0.55 3.49
CA SER A 86 -8.02 0.57 3.31
C SER A 86 -7.28 1.92 3.27
N PRO A 87 -7.90 2.98 2.72
CA PRO A 87 -7.34 4.33 2.78
C PRO A 87 -7.01 4.83 4.19
N ALA A 88 -7.64 4.24 5.23
CA ALA A 88 -7.42 4.54 6.64
C ALA A 88 -6.26 3.74 7.27
N GLY A 89 -5.52 2.93 6.50
CA GLY A 89 -4.38 2.13 6.97
C GLY A 89 -4.74 0.81 7.65
N LYS A 90 -6.03 0.41 7.63
CA LYS A 90 -6.45 -0.90 8.14
C LYS A 90 -6.17 -1.99 7.11
N VAL A 91 -5.51 -3.06 7.52
CA VAL A 91 -5.36 -4.31 6.74
C VAL A 91 -6.72 -5.00 6.63
N GLU A 92 -7.19 -5.26 5.41
CA GLU A 92 -8.49 -5.87 5.13
C GLU A 92 -8.41 -7.33 4.69
N GLY A 93 -7.32 -7.72 4.02
CA GLY A 93 -7.16 -9.11 3.58
C GLY A 93 -5.85 -9.38 2.85
N LEU A 94 -5.53 -10.66 2.72
CA LEU A 94 -4.45 -11.14 1.88
C LEU A 94 -4.90 -11.10 0.42
N VAL A 95 -4.06 -10.57 -0.46
CA VAL A 95 -4.37 -10.42 -1.90
C VAL A 95 -3.70 -11.52 -2.73
N GLY A 96 -2.54 -12.00 -2.29
CA GLY A 96 -1.79 -13.06 -2.97
C GLY A 96 -0.69 -13.68 -2.11
N GLY A 97 -0.13 -14.79 -2.58
CA GLY A 97 1.07 -15.44 -2.00
C GLY A 97 2.27 -15.38 -2.95
N ASP A 98 3.26 -16.24 -2.74
CA ASP A 98 4.61 -16.19 -3.35
C ASP A 98 4.67 -16.21 -4.90
N GLU A 99 3.58 -16.51 -5.61
CA GLU A 99 3.54 -16.61 -7.07
C GLU A 99 2.54 -15.67 -7.76
N VAL A 100 1.95 -14.72 -7.03
CA VAL A 100 0.88 -13.89 -7.61
C VAL A 100 1.43 -12.62 -8.23
N LYS A 101 1.10 -12.39 -9.51
CA LYS A 101 1.40 -11.10 -10.15
C LYS A 101 0.36 -10.06 -9.76
N LEU A 102 0.82 -8.98 -9.14
CA LEU A 102 -0.03 -7.86 -8.70
C LEU A 102 -0.88 -7.28 -9.83
N ASP A 103 -0.37 -7.22 -11.07
CA ASP A 103 -1.12 -6.67 -12.20
C ASP A 103 -2.32 -7.55 -12.60
N GLU A 104 -2.23 -8.87 -12.43
CA GLU A 104 -3.35 -9.79 -12.67
C GLU A 104 -4.43 -9.61 -11.60
N ILE A 105 -4.04 -9.49 -10.33
CA ILE A 105 -4.98 -9.25 -9.23
C ILE A 105 -5.72 -7.92 -9.42
N VAL A 106 -4.97 -6.85 -9.72
CA VAL A 106 -5.58 -5.54 -9.94
C VAL A 106 -6.54 -5.59 -11.13
N LYS A 107 -6.19 -6.28 -12.22
CA LYS A 107 -7.10 -6.45 -13.35
C LYS A 107 -8.39 -7.17 -12.95
N GLU A 108 -8.31 -8.25 -12.18
CA GLU A 108 -9.49 -9.01 -11.76
C GLU A 108 -10.37 -8.24 -10.76
N ALA A 109 -9.76 -7.57 -9.77
CA ALA A 109 -10.48 -6.83 -8.74
C ALA A 109 -11.10 -5.52 -9.27
N CYS A 110 -10.55 -4.97 -10.35
CA CYS A 110 -10.90 -3.65 -10.87
C CYS A 110 -11.54 -3.64 -12.27
N SER A 111 -11.77 -4.81 -12.88
CA SER A 111 -12.49 -4.97 -14.16
C SER A 111 -14.00 -4.79 -14.05
#